data_AF-A0A834IY51-F1
#
_entry.id   AF-A0A834IY51-F1
#
_cell.length_a   1.000
_cell.length_b   1.000
_cell.length_c   1.000
_cell.angle_alpha   90.00
_cell.angle_beta   90.00
_cell.angle_gamma   90.00
#
_symmetry.space_group_name_H-M   'P 1'
#
loop_
_entity.id
_entity.type
_entity.pdbx_description
1 polymer ?
#
loop_
_entity_poly.entity_id
_entity_poly.type
_entity_poly.pdbx_seq_one_letter_code
_entity_poly.pdbx_strand_id
1 'polypeptide(L)'
;MKTFIVLSALFAIGLCADEVCYKDTQRACSSTSSKLVPGTPNCNAKYGAIDFMQTELQQYANQLLYRSFDFLLMSTYFGNYLKNRPGFEKLYRTYSDNLWNDGIELIKYLDVRGGSMDFGNIPSVLGEAAGGAEAKPAPQPNWELNEYLSLSKALDLEKELAGEVFKIHLYADDHTPGHYDAELTHHLEEVFVSKHRDIVRNLAGYTKDLGEMLDTADSSLAVYLFDELLQSGKY
;
A
#
# COMPACT_ATOMS: atom_id res chain seq x y z
N MET A 1 48.17 37.60 40.74
CA MET A 1 48.01 38.48 39.55
C MET A 1 47.57 37.58 38.40
N LYS A 2 46.31 37.67 37.97
CA LYS A 2 45.84 38.33 36.71
C LYS A 2 46.35 37.57 35.46
N THR A 3 45.59 37.13 34.45
CA THR A 3 44.20 37.25 33.97
C THR A 3 44.14 36.35 32.71
N PHE A 4 43.15 35.45 32.55
CA PHE A 4 42.09 35.46 31.53
C PHE A 4 42.46 35.74 30.05
N ILE A 5 42.13 34.79 29.16
CA ILE A 5 41.44 34.87 27.83
C ILE A 5 41.32 33.39 27.36
N VAL A 6 40.19 32.67 27.34
CA VAL A 6 38.86 32.82 26.73
C VAL A 6 38.81 32.48 25.23
N LEU A 7 38.05 31.41 24.96
CA LEU A 7 37.27 31.06 23.76
C LEU A 7 37.94 31.11 22.37
N SER A 8 38.07 29.92 21.80
CA SER A 8 37.61 29.67 20.42
C SER A 8 37.19 28.20 20.30
N ALA A 9 36.12 27.87 21.02
CA ALA A 9 35.18 26.87 20.55
C ALA A 9 34.67 27.36 19.20
N LEU A 10 35.28 26.86 18.12
CA LEU A 10 34.72 26.89 16.78
C LEU A 10 33.40 26.14 16.84
N PHE A 11 32.37 26.87 17.24
CA PHE A 11 31.01 26.67 16.81
C PHE A 11 31.05 26.61 15.28
N ALA A 12 31.27 25.41 14.74
CA ALA A 12 30.71 25.04 13.46
C ALA A 12 29.19 24.98 13.69
N ILE A 13 28.56 26.16 13.74
CA ILE A 13 27.14 26.28 13.44
C ILE A 13 27.07 25.75 12.02
N GLY A 14 26.64 24.50 11.88
CA GLY A 14 26.10 24.03 10.63
C GLY A 14 25.01 25.02 10.26
N LEU A 15 25.33 25.92 9.33
CA LEU A 15 24.33 26.67 8.61
C LEU A 15 23.54 25.60 7.85
N CYS A 16 22.51 25.06 8.49
CA CYS A 16 21.36 24.57 7.76
C CYS A 16 20.90 25.79 6.97
N ALA A 17 21.34 25.87 5.71
CA ALA A 17 20.74 26.81 4.79
C ALA A 17 19.27 26.38 4.74
N ASP A 18 18.38 27.16 5.35
CA ASP A 18 16.93 26.94 5.17
C ASP A 18 16.66 27.12 3.68
N GLU A 19 16.64 25.99 2.97
CA GLU A 19 16.30 25.82 1.58
C GLU A 19 14.80 25.98 1.42
N VAL A 20 14.34 27.23 1.47
CA VAL A 20 12.92 27.59 1.44
C VAL A 20 12.55 28.21 0.10
N CYS A 21 11.36 27.84 -0.41
CA CYS A 21 10.80 28.35 -1.67
C CYS A 21 10.86 29.89 -1.79
N TYR A 22 10.60 30.63 -0.70
CA TYR A 22 10.65 32.09 -0.72
C TYR A 22 12.03 32.66 -1.07
N LYS A 23 13.12 32.03 -0.58
CA LYS A 23 14.48 32.46 -0.92
C LYS A 23 14.85 32.11 -2.36
N ASP A 24 14.41 30.94 -2.84
CA ASP A 24 14.64 30.52 -4.22
C ASP A 24 13.94 31.44 -5.23
N THR A 25 12.68 31.77 -4.95
CA THR A 25 11.91 32.75 -5.74
C THR A 25 12.54 34.15 -5.68
N GLN A 26 12.96 34.61 -4.50
CA GLN A 26 13.65 35.90 -4.37
C GLN A 26 14.93 35.95 -5.22
N ARG A 27 15.75 34.89 -5.18
CA ARG A 27 16.97 34.77 -6.01
C ARG A 27 16.63 34.80 -7.49
N ALA A 28 15.69 33.95 -7.92
CA ALA A 28 15.25 33.84 -9.31
C ALA A 28 14.71 35.16 -9.87
N CYS A 29 14.02 35.95 -9.04
CA CYS A 29 13.45 37.24 -9.44
C CYS A 29 14.41 38.43 -9.30
N SER A 30 15.54 38.29 -8.57
CA SER A 30 16.48 39.39 -8.33
C SER A 30 17.55 39.57 -9.40
N SER A 31 17.84 38.54 -10.21
CA SER A 31 18.86 38.63 -11.26
C SER A 31 18.30 39.26 -12.55
N THR A 32 18.88 40.37 -12.99
CA THR A 32 18.57 41.07 -14.27
C THR A 32 18.88 40.22 -15.52
N SER A 33 19.47 39.03 -15.37
CA SER A 33 19.65 38.05 -16.45
C SER A 33 18.46 37.10 -16.49
N SER A 34 17.39 37.56 -17.15
CA SER A 34 16.29 36.72 -17.60
C SER A 34 16.81 35.46 -18.32
N LYS A 35 16.30 34.29 -17.91
CA LYS A 35 16.13 33.04 -18.70
C LYS A 35 16.85 31.76 -18.24
N LEU A 36 17.71 31.71 -17.22
CA LEU A 36 18.43 30.44 -16.91
C LEU A 36 18.81 30.22 -15.43
N VAL A 37 17.98 30.65 -14.46
CA VAL A 37 18.11 30.09 -13.10
C VAL A 37 17.41 28.73 -13.08
N PRO A 38 18.10 27.62 -12.78
CA PRO A 38 17.54 26.28 -12.87
C PRO A 38 16.53 26.05 -11.75
N GLY A 39 15.26 26.31 -12.06
CA GLY A 39 14.11 25.96 -11.23
C GLY A 39 14.04 26.68 -9.89
N THR A 40 12.87 26.61 -9.26
CA THR A 40 12.69 26.87 -7.83
C THR A 40 12.56 25.51 -7.16
N PRO A 41 13.67 24.77 -6.94
CA PRO A 41 13.64 23.36 -6.56
C PRO A 41 12.92 23.11 -5.24
N ASN A 42 12.97 24.08 -4.31
CA ASN A 42 12.31 23.99 -3.01
C ASN A 42 10.84 24.46 -3.01
N CYS A 43 10.31 24.87 -4.17
CA CYS A 43 8.88 25.16 -4.33
C CYS A 43 8.14 23.90 -4.77
N ASN A 44 8.01 22.95 -3.84
CA ASN A 44 7.32 21.69 -4.02
C ASN A 44 6.41 21.41 -2.80
N ALA A 45 5.62 20.33 -2.87
CA ALA A 45 4.72 19.93 -1.79
C ALA A 45 5.36 18.96 -0.78
N LYS A 46 6.69 18.75 -0.85
CA LYS A 46 7.38 17.79 0.00
C LYS A 46 7.57 18.36 1.40
N TYR A 47 7.15 17.60 2.38
CA TYR A 47 7.38 17.83 3.81
C TYR A 47 7.40 16.49 4.52
N GLY A 48 7.85 16.44 5.78
CA GLY A 48 8.01 15.19 6.50
C GLY A 48 9.12 14.32 5.90
N ALA A 49 8.92 13.01 5.89
CA ALA A 49 9.89 12.03 5.39
C ALA A 49 9.46 11.42 4.04
N ILE A 50 8.67 12.14 3.24
CA ILE A 50 8.12 11.61 1.98
C ILE A 50 9.20 11.10 1.03
N ASP A 51 10.36 11.76 0.97
CA ASP A 51 11.47 11.32 0.11
C ASP A 51 12.05 9.97 0.55
N PHE A 52 12.05 9.70 1.85
CA PHE A 52 12.47 8.41 2.41
C PHE A 52 11.39 7.34 2.19
N MET A 53 10.12 7.70 2.38
CA MET A 53 8.99 6.77 2.33
C MET A 53 8.49 6.47 0.91
N GLN A 54 8.86 7.28 -0.08
CA GLN A 54 8.32 7.19 -1.45
C GLN A 54 8.44 5.78 -2.04
N THR A 55 9.59 5.12 -1.89
CA THR A 55 9.81 3.78 -2.45
C THR A 55 8.85 2.75 -1.85
N GLU A 56 8.62 2.81 -0.54
CA GLU A 56 7.71 1.89 0.16
C GLU A 56 6.24 2.14 -0.25
N LEU A 57 5.84 3.42 -0.37
CA LEU A 57 4.51 3.80 -0.82
C LEU A 57 4.23 3.38 -2.26
N GLN A 58 5.21 3.53 -3.15
CA GLN A 58 5.11 3.04 -4.53
C GLN A 58 4.95 1.53 -4.59
N GLN A 59 5.75 0.78 -3.82
CA GLN A 59 5.67 -0.67 -3.76
C GLN A 59 4.31 -1.14 -3.27
N TYR A 60 3.78 -0.51 -2.23
CA TYR A 60 2.47 -0.86 -1.69
C TYR A 60 1.32 -0.48 -2.63
N ALA A 61 1.40 0.68 -3.30
CA ALA A 61 0.44 1.05 -4.34
C ALA A 61 0.43 0.04 -5.49
N ASN A 62 1.61 -0.39 -5.95
CA ASN A 62 1.72 -1.46 -6.92
C ASN A 62 1.12 -2.76 -6.36
N GLN A 63 1.40 -3.11 -5.10
CA GLN A 63 0.86 -4.32 -4.49
C GLN A 63 -0.68 -4.36 -4.51
N LEU A 64 -1.32 -3.26 -4.12
CA LEU A 64 -2.77 -3.11 -4.16
C LEU A 64 -3.32 -3.33 -5.57
N LEU A 65 -2.69 -2.71 -6.58
CA LEU A 65 -3.10 -2.86 -7.98
C LEU A 65 -2.95 -4.30 -8.47
N TYR A 66 -1.83 -4.97 -8.20
CA TYR A 66 -1.64 -6.38 -8.60
C TYR A 66 -2.61 -7.33 -7.88
N ARG A 67 -2.80 -7.18 -6.56
CA ARG A 67 -3.76 -7.97 -5.79
C ARG A 67 -5.20 -7.71 -6.22
N SER A 68 -5.50 -6.52 -6.75
CA SER A 68 -6.80 -6.25 -7.36
C SER A 68 -7.08 -7.18 -8.55
N PHE A 69 -6.06 -7.53 -9.35
CA PHE A 69 -6.19 -8.47 -10.46
C PHE A 69 -6.30 -9.91 -9.98
N ASP A 70 -5.62 -10.29 -8.91
CA ASP A 70 -5.77 -11.62 -8.29
C ASP A 70 -7.25 -11.86 -7.91
N PHE A 71 -7.87 -10.89 -7.22
CA PHE A 71 -9.29 -10.96 -6.87
C PHE A 71 -10.21 -10.88 -8.09
N LEU A 72 -9.83 -10.14 -9.13
CA LEU A 72 -10.60 -10.11 -10.38
C LEU A 72 -10.63 -11.48 -11.04
N LEU A 73 -9.50 -12.20 -11.07
CA LEU A 73 -9.41 -13.55 -11.62
C LEU A 73 -10.21 -14.55 -10.79
N MET A 74 -10.19 -14.44 -9.46
CA MET A 74 -11.04 -15.24 -8.60
C MET A 74 -12.53 -14.96 -8.87
N SER A 75 -12.91 -13.70 -9.05
CA SER A 75 -14.28 -13.31 -9.39
C SER A 75 -14.75 -13.93 -10.70
N THR A 76 -13.95 -13.80 -11.78
CA THR A 76 -14.32 -14.37 -13.09
C THR A 76 -14.37 -15.90 -13.07
N TYR A 77 -13.53 -16.55 -12.27
CA TYR A 77 -13.58 -18.00 -12.08
C TYR A 77 -14.90 -18.45 -11.44
N PHE A 78 -15.37 -17.76 -10.40
CA PHE A 78 -16.64 -18.10 -9.74
C PHE A 78 -17.88 -17.72 -10.57
N GLY A 79 -17.77 -16.69 -11.41
CA GLY A 79 -18.83 -16.25 -12.32
C GLY A 79 -18.99 -17.07 -13.61
N ASN A 80 -18.17 -18.10 -13.83
CA ASN A 80 -18.31 -18.93 -15.02
C ASN A 80 -19.50 -19.92 -14.92
N TYR A 81 -19.96 -20.44 -16.06
CA TYR A 81 -21.14 -21.32 -16.11
C TYR A 81 -20.97 -22.68 -15.41
N LEU A 82 -19.74 -23.13 -15.16
CA LEU A 82 -19.45 -24.40 -14.49
C LEU A 82 -19.50 -24.25 -12.97
N LYS A 83 -18.93 -23.17 -12.44
CA LYS A 83 -18.91 -22.85 -11.02
C LYS A 83 -20.20 -22.21 -10.57
N ASN A 84 -20.63 -21.18 -11.30
CA ASN A 84 -21.89 -20.47 -11.11
C ASN A 84 -22.16 -20.15 -9.62
N ARG A 85 -21.19 -19.45 -9.00
CA ARG A 85 -21.22 -19.01 -7.60
C ARG A 85 -21.33 -17.49 -7.54
N PRO A 86 -22.52 -16.90 -7.81
CA PRO A 86 -22.69 -15.46 -7.88
C PRO A 86 -22.37 -14.72 -6.56
N GLY A 87 -22.49 -15.37 -5.41
CA GLY A 87 -22.09 -14.81 -4.11
C GLY A 87 -20.57 -14.65 -4.00
N PHE A 88 -19.81 -15.71 -4.31
CA PHE A 88 -18.35 -15.66 -4.38
C PHE A 88 -17.84 -14.72 -5.48
N GLU A 89 -18.47 -14.73 -6.65
CA GLU A 89 -18.16 -13.81 -7.76
C GLU A 89 -18.25 -12.36 -7.28
N LYS A 90 -19.38 -11.99 -6.65
CA LYS A 90 -19.62 -10.65 -6.11
C LYS A 90 -18.66 -10.29 -4.98
N LEU A 91 -18.35 -11.24 -4.09
CA LEU A 91 -17.41 -11.06 -3.00
C LEU A 91 -16.03 -10.64 -3.54
N TYR A 92 -15.46 -11.44 -4.44
CA TYR A 92 -14.14 -11.16 -4.99
C TYR A 92 -14.14 -9.96 -5.93
N ARG A 93 -15.25 -9.70 -6.63
CA ARG A 93 -15.39 -8.46 -7.40
C ARG A 93 -15.28 -7.23 -6.49
N THR A 94 -15.94 -7.28 -5.33
CA THR A 94 -15.90 -6.21 -4.34
C THR A 94 -14.49 -5.98 -3.81
N TYR A 95 -13.75 -7.04 -3.48
CA TYR A 95 -12.35 -6.89 -3.03
C TYR A 95 -11.42 -6.39 -4.15
N SER A 96 -11.61 -6.85 -5.39
CA SER A 96 -10.89 -6.33 -6.55
C SER A 96 -11.11 -4.82 -6.73
N ASP A 97 -12.37 -4.39 -6.79
CA ASP A 97 -12.72 -2.99 -6.98
C ASP A 97 -12.21 -2.13 -5.79
N ASN A 98 -12.27 -2.65 -4.56
CA ASN A 98 -11.74 -1.98 -3.37
C ASN A 98 -10.22 -1.76 -3.45
N LEU A 99 -9.43 -2.80 -3.73
CA LEU A 99 -7.97 -2.67 -3.81
C LEU A 99 -7.53 -1.81 -5.00
N TRP A 100 -8.25 -1.85 -6.11
CA TRP A 100 -8.01 -0.94 -7.23
C TRP A 100 -8.20 0.52 -6.81
N ASN A 101 -9.29 0.82 -6.09
CA ASN A 101 -9.55 2.15 -5.57
C ASN A 101 -8.53 2.59 -4.52
N ASP A 102 -8.10 1.68 -3.63
CA ASP A 102 -7.07 1.94 -2.63
C ASP A 102 -5.71 2.23 -3.27
N GLY A 103 -5.34 1.49 -4.33
CA GLY A 103 -4.14 1.78 -5.10
C GLY A 103 -4.18 3.17 -5.73
N ILE A 104 -5.31 3.57 -6.30
CA ILE A 104 -5.51 4.93 -6.85
C ILE A 104 -5.46 5.99 -5.74
N GLU A 105 -6.05 5.70 -4.58
CA GLU A 105 -6.04 6.58 -3.41
C GLU A 105 -4.59 6.85 -2.97
N LEU A 106 -3.78 5.80 -2.82
CA LEU A 106 -2.39 5.93 -2.40
C LEU A 106 -1.52 6.67 -3.42
N ILE A 107 -1.77 6.46 -4.72
CA ILE A 107 -1.10 7.22 -5.80
C ILE A 107 -1.41 8.71 -5.67
N LYS A 108 -2.69 9.06 -5.45
CA LYS A 108 -3.08 10.47 -5.26
C LYS A 108 -2.45 11.05 -4.00
N TYR A 109 -2.43 10.29 -2.92
CA TYR A 109 -1.80 10.70 -1.68
C TYR A 109 -0.30 10.98 -1.88
N LEU A 110 0.42 10.09 -2.58
CA LEU A 110 1.83 10.27 -2.92
C LEU A 110 2.07 11.56 -3.72
N ASP A 111 1.24 11.83 -4.73
CA ASP A 111 1.34 13.03 -5.56
C ASP A 111 1.04 14.31 -4.76
N VAL A 112 0.06 14.29 -3.86
CA VAL A 112 -0.27 15.43 -2.97
C VAL A 112 0.87 15.76 -2.02
N ARG A 113 1.62 14.75 -1.56
CA ARG A 113 2.82 14.92 -0.73
C ARG A 113 4.07 15.33 -1.53
N GLY A 114 3.94 15.55 -2.84
CA GLY A 114 5.04 15.94 -3.72
C GLY A 114 5.97 14.79 -4.12
N GLY A 115 5.57 13.55 -3.86
CA GLY A 115 6.21 12.36 -4.40
C GLY A 115 5.80 12.12 -5.86
N SER A 116 6.28 11.01 -6.42
CA SER A 116 5.90 10.59 -7.77
C SER A 116 5.72 9.09 -7.82
N MET A 117 4.68 8.59 -8.48
CA MET A 117 4.47 7.16 -8.65
C MET A 117 5.46 6.53 -9.65
N ASP A 118 5.99 5.36 -9.31
CA ASP A 118 6.76 4.49 -10.21
C ASP A 118 6.13 3.09 -10.26
N PHE A 119 5.51 2.75 -11.40
CA PHE A 119 4.89 1.44 -11.62
C PHE A 119 5.89 0.31 -11.87
N GLY A 120 7.17 0.62 -12.10
CA GLY A 120 8.25 -0.37 -12.20
C GLY A 120 8.76 -0.85 -10.84
N ASN A 121 8.46 -0.13 -9.76
CA ASN A 121 8.86 -0.47 -8.41
C ASN A 121 7.91 -1.53 -7.79
N ILE A 122 7.97 -2.75 -8.35
CA ILE A 122 7.13 -3.87 -7.94
C ILE A 122 7.74 -4.53 -6.69
N PRO A 123 6.96 -4.77 -5.62
CA PRO A 123 7.49 -5.42 -4.42
C PRO A 123 7.90 -6.87 -4.70
N SER A 124 8.93 -7.32 -3.99
CA SER A 124 9.49 -8.67 -4.18
C SER A 124 8.50 -9.80 -3.90
N VAL A 125 7.45 -9.55 -3.12
CA VAL A 125 6.38 -10.52 -2.84
C VAL A 125 5.52 -10.83 -4.07
N LEU A 126 5.50 -9.92 -5.05
CA LEU A 126 4.80 -10.09 -6.33
C LEU A 126 5.76 -10.43 -7.48
N GLY A 127 7.02 -10.03 -7.36
CA GLY A 127 8.04 -10.24 -8.37
C GLY A 127 8.66 -11.62 -8.31
N GLU A 128 8.37 -12.46 -9.30
CA GLU A 128 9.20 -13.62 -9.66
C GLU A 128 10.53 -13.24 -10.36
N ALA A 129 10.89 -11.94 -10.46
CA ALA A 129 11.88 -11.44 -11.40
C ALA A 129 13.04 -10.62 -10.79
N ALA A 130 13.42 -10.86 -9.53
CA ALA A 130 14.68 -10.35 -8.98
C ALA A 130 15.91 -11.26 -9.28
N GLY A 131 15.79 -12.18 -10.23
CA GLY A 131 16.91 -12.97 -10.75
C GLY A 131 17.08 -12.70 -12.23
N GLY A 132 18.13 -11.97 -12.61
CA GLY A 132 18.42 -11.66 -14.01
C GLY A 132 18.49 -12.92 -14.88
N ALA A 133 18.04 -12.82 -16.13
CA ALA A 133 18.16 -13.70 -17.31
C ALA A 133 18.00 -15.25 -17.19
N GLU A 134 18.09 -15.85 -16.00
CA GLU A 134 18.19 -17.29 -15.77
C GLU A 134 17.30 -17.78 -14.62
N ALA A 135 16.53 -16.90 -13.95
CA ALA A 135 15.54 -17.34 -12.98
C ALA A 135 14.35 -17.98 -13.71
N LYS A 136 14.07 -19.26 -13.42
CA LYS A 136 12.83 -19.90 -13.84
C LYS A 136 11.67 -19.01 -13.38
N PRO A 137 10.71 -18.64 -14.26
CA PRO A 137 9.49 -18.00 -13.81
C PRO A 137 8.89 -18.90 -12.74
N ALA A 138 8.55 -18.31 -11.59
CA ALA A 138 7.89 -19.10 -10.58
C ALA A 138 6.51 -19.53 -11.14
N PRO A 139 5.88 -20.56 -10.54
CA PRO A 139 4.60 -21.02 -11.02
C PRO A 139 3.58 -19.89 -10.85
N GLN A 140 3.03 -19.43 -11.98
CA GLN A 140 1.92 -18.47 -11.98
C GLN A 140 0.85 -18.93 -10.97
N PRO A 141 0.40 -18.07 -10.06
CA PRO A 141 -0.52 -18.47 -9.01
C PRO A 141 -1.81 -19.02 -9.63
N ASN A 142 -2.20 -20.23 -9.22
CA ASN A 142 -3.44 -20.85 -9.67
C ASN A 142 -4.61 -20.26 -8.87
N TRP A 143 -5.43 -19.45 -9.53
CA TRP A 143 -6.63 -18.83 -8.97
C TRP A 143 -7.90 -19.69 -9.12
N GLU A 144 -7.80 -20.87 -9.73
CA GLU A 144 -8.89 -21.84 -9.86
C GLU A 144 -9.07 -22.66 -8.57
N LEU A 145 -9.41 -21.98 -7.48
CA LEU A 145 -9.56 -22.56 -6.15
C LEU A 145 -11.01 -22.98 -5.89
N ASN A 146 -11.21 -24.02 -5.07
CA ASN A 146 -12.55 -24.27 -4.52
C ASN A 146 -12.93 -23.18 -3.50
N GLU A 147 -14.22 -23.14 -3.15
CA GLU A 147 -14.84 -22.11 -2.32
C GLU A 147 -14.16 -21.92 -0.95
N TYR A 148 -13.73 -23.02 -0.31
CA TYR A 148 -13.08 -22.96 1.00
C TYR A 148 -11.62 -22.50 0.91
N LEU A 149 -10.89 -23.03 -0.08
CA LEU A 149 -9.51 -22.63 -0.34
C LEU A 149 -9.43 -21.18 -0.81
N SER A 150 -10.41 -20.70 -1.58
CA SER A 150 -10.45 -19.32 -2.07
C SER A 150 -10.64 -18.33 -0.92
N LEU A 151 -11.47 -18.63 0.10
CA LEU A 151 -11.61 -17.78 1.29
C LEU A 151 -10.34 -17.77 2.13
N SER A 152 -9.71 -18.93 2.32
CA SER A 152 -8.44 -19.05 3.05
C SER A 152 -7.34 -18.24 2.34
N LYS A 153 -7.25 -18.36 1.02
CA LYS A 153 -6.28 -17.59 0.22
C LYS A 153 -6.55 -16.09 0.29
N ALA A 154 -7.81 -15.67 0.18
CA ALA A 154 -8.20 -14.27 0.33
C ALA A 154 -7.81 -13.70 1.69
N LEU A 155 -8.05 -14.46 2.77
CA LEU A 155 -7.68 -14.08 4.12
C LEU A 155 -6.17 -13.86 4.27
N ASP A 156 -5.36 -14.75 3.68
CA ASP A 156 -3.90 -14.62 3.72
C ASP A 156 -3.40 -13.41 2.92
N LEU A 157 -3.98 -13.16 1.74
CA LEU A 157 -3.65 -11.97 0.93
C LEU A 157 -3.96 -10.67 1.68
N GLU A 158 -5.10 -10.59 2.36
CA GLU A 158 -5.48 -9.40 3.13
C GLU A 158 -4.60 -9.20 4.37
N LYS A 159 -4.19 -10.30 5.03
CA LYS A 159 -3.21 -10.21 6.12
C LYS A 159 -1.83 -9.79 5.64
N GLU A 160 -1.41 -10.23 4.44
CA GLU A 160 -0.17 -9.79 3.81
C GLU A 160 -0.20 -8.27 3.56
N LEU A 161 -1.29 -7.76 2.97
CA LEU A 161 -1.48 -6.32 2.73
C LEU A 161 -1.51 -5.52 4.04
N ALA A 162 -2.23 -5.99 5.05
CA ALA A 162 -2.27 -5.37 6.37
C ALA A 162 -0.88 -5.34 7.04
N GLY A 163 -0.13 -6.44 6.91
CA GLY A 163 1.24 -6.54 7.41
C GLY A 163 2.18 -5.55 6.73
N GLU A 164 1.97 -5.26 5.44
CA GLU A 164 2.77 -4.27 4.72
C GLU A 164 2.48 -2.85 5.22
N VAL A 165 1.20 -2.50 5.43
CA VAL A 165 0.83 -1.21 6.04
C VAL A 165 1.51 -1.02 7.39
N PHE A 166 1.58 -2.06 8.23
CA PHE A 166 2.23 -1.97 9.53
C PHE A 166 3.73 -1.72 9.43
N LYS A 167 4.41 -2.27 8.42
CA LYS A 167 5.84 -1.99 8.18
C LYS A 167 6.04 -0.54 7.75
N ILE A 168 5.23 -0.05 6.82
CA ILE A 168 5.30 1.34 6.34
C ILE A 168 5.03 2.30 7.49
N HIS A 169 4.01 2.01 8.31
CA HIS A 169 3.69 2.78 9.50
C HIS A 169 4.87 2.82 10.48
N LEU A 170 5.48 1.67 10.77
CA LEU A 170 6.66 1.59 11.64
C LEU A 170 7.85 2.41 11.11
N TYR A 171 8.09 2.39 9.80
CA TYR A 171 9.14 3.20 9.19
C TYR A 171 8.84 4.70 9.22
N ALA A 172 7.58 5.09 9.06
CA ALA A 172 7.15 6.47 9.15
C ALA A 172 7.12 7.00 10.60
N ASP A 173 6.98 6.13 11.60
CA ASP A 173 7.08 6.47 13.03
C ASP A 173 8.53 6.37 13.56
N ASP A 174 9.53 6.16 12.69
CA ASP A 174 10.92 6.17 13.09
C ASP A 174 11.36 7.58 13.52
N HIS A 175 11.67 7.72 14.81
CA HIS A 175 12.10 8.99 15.41
C HIS A 175 13.55 9.38 15.05
N THR A 176 14.19 8.63 14.15
CA THR A 176 15.46 9.01 13.51
C THR A 176 15.28 10.32 12.71
N PRO A 177 16.20 11.30 12.84
CA PRO A 177 16.10 12.55 12.11
C PRO A 177 15.96 12.34 10.60
N GLY A 178 14.87 12.84 10.01
CA GLY A 178 14.57 12.73 8.59
C GLY A 178 13.69 11.55 8.18
N HIS A 179 13.32 10.65 9.10
CA HIS A 179 12.45 9.49 8.82
C HIS A 179 11.02 9.66 9.38
N TYR A 180 10.86 10.49 10.40
CA TYR A 180 9.56 10.70 11.05
C TYR A 180 8.55 11.45 10.16
N ASP A 181 7.36 10.87 9.99
CA ASP A 181 6.25 11.41 9.22
C ASP A 181 4.89 11.16 9.91
N ALA A 182 4.50 12.10 10.77
CA ALA A 182 3.24 12.04 11.53
C ALA A 182 1.97 12.08 10.63
N GLU A 183 2.06 12.70 9.47
CA GLU A 183 0.91 12.81 8.57
C GLU A 183 0.69 11.50 7.82
N LEU A 184 1.77 10.84 7.39
CA LEU A 184 1.70 9.51 6.79
C LEU A 184 1.20 8.45 7.77
N THR A 185 1.72 8.41 9.00
CA THR A 185 1.25 7.46 10.01
C THR A 185 -0.25 7.61 10.26
N HIS A 186 -0.73 8.85 10.44
CA HIS A 186 -2.16 9.13 10.60
C HIS A 186 -2.99 8.72 9.36
N HIS A 187 -2.51 9.03 8.16
CA HIS A 187 -3.19 8.67 6.91
C HIS A 187 -3.36 7.14 6.78
N LEU A 188 -2.30 6.37 7.09
CA LEU A 188 -2.34 4.91 7.06
C LEU A 188 -3.36 4.35 8.06
N GLU A 189 -3.42 4.90 9.27
CA GLU A 189 -4.35 4.48 10.33
C GLU A 189 -5.82 4.65 9.91
N GLU A 190 -6.14 5.82 9.36
CA GLU A 190 -7.52 6.18 8.97
C GLU A 190 -7.97 5.44 7.71
N VAL A 191 -7.13 5.39 6.68
CA VAL A 191 -7.54 4.89 5.36
C VAL A 191 -7.38 3.38 5.22
N PHE A 192 -6.29 2.81 5.74
CA PHE A 192 -5.90 1.42 5.45
C PHE A 192 -6.06 0.48 6.64
N VAL A 193 -5.52 0.86 7.81
CA VAL A 193 -5.48 -0.04 8.99
C VAL A 193 -6.88 -0.46 9.43
N SER A 194 -7.80 0.50 9.56
CA SER A 194 -9.18 0.21 9.96
C SER A 194 -9.91 -0.65 8.91
N LYS A 195 -9.66 -0.40 7.63
CA LYS A 195 -10.26 -1.16 6.53
C LYS A 195 -9.80 -2.61 6.52
N HIS A 196 -8.50 -2.86 6.63
CA HIS A 196 -7.95 -4.21 6.69
C HIS A 196 -8.45 -4.99 7.90
N ARG A 197 -8.59 -4.36 9.08
CA ARG A 197 -9.19 -5.01 10.26
C ARG A 197 -10.56 -5.61 9.93
N ASP A 198 -11.43 -4.81 9.32
CA ASP A 198 -12.81 -5.21 9.03
C ASP A 198 -12.86 -6.32 7.96
N ILE A 199 -12.04 -6.19 6.90
CA ILE A 199 -11.95 -7.21 5.85
C ILE A 199 -11.41 -8.53 6.39
N VAL A 200 -10.31 -8.50 7.15
CA VAL A 200 -9.71 -9.69 7.78
C VAL A 200 -10.70 -10.36 8.71
N ARG A 201 -11.46 -9.57 9.50
CA ARG A 201 -12.51 -10.12 10.38
C ARG A 201 -13.60 -10.82 9.59
N ASN A 202 -14.07 -10.22 8.49
CA ASN A 202 -15.13 -10.80 7.67
C ASN A 202 -14.67 -12.09 7.00
N LEU A 203 -13.50 -12.07 6.33
CA LEU A 203 -12.93 -13.27 5.69
C LEU A 203 -12.65 -14.39 6.69
N ALA A 204 -12.16 -14.07 7.90
CA ALA A 204 -11.97 -15.08 8.95
C ALA A 204 -13.29 -15.68 9.41
N GLY A 205 -14.36 -14.88 9.48
CA GLY A 205 -15.72 -15.36 9.74
C GLY A 205 -16.21 -16.30 8.64
N TYR A 206 -16.11 -15.88 7.38
CA TYR A 206 -16.51 -16.66 6.22
C TYR A 206 -15.79 -18.00 6.14
N THR A 207 -14.47 -18.01 6.33
CA THR A 207 -13.68 -19.24 6.34
C THR A 207 -14.11 -20.15 7.48
N LYS A 208 -14.33 -19.61 8.69
CA LYS A 208 -14.77 -20.40 9.83
C LYS A 208 -16.15 -21.02 9.58
N ASP A 209 -17.12 -20.20 9.19
CA ASP A 209 -18.51 -20.63 9.02
C ASP A 209 -18.63 -21.67 7.90
N LEU A 210 -17.98 -21.45 6.75
CA LEU A 210 -17.96 -22.45 5.68
C LEU A 210 -17.25 -23.73 6.12
N GLY A 211 -16.13 -23.62 6.87
CA GLY A 211 -15.42 -24.77 7.41
C GLY A 211 -16.30 -25.64 8.32
N GLU A 212 -17.09 -25.01 9.20
CA GLU A 212 -18.05 -25.70 10.07
C GLU A 212 -19.20 -26.31 9.28
N MET A 213 -19.73 -25.63 8.26
CA MET A 213 -20.81 -26.16 7.41
C MET A 213 -20.36 -27.37 6.58
N LEU A 214 -19.08 -27.44 6.20
CA LEU A 214 -18.49 -28.54 5.44
C LEU A 214 -18.27 -29.82 6.25
N ASP A 215 -18.29 -29.76 7.58
CA ASP A 215 -18.16 -30.93 8.48
C ASP A 215 -19.45 -31.77 8.58
N THR A 216 -20.37 -31.60 7.62
CA THR A 216 -21.64 -32.31 7.54
C THR A 216 -21.70 -33.20 6.31
N ALA A 217 -22.63 -34.17 6.29
CA ALA A 217 -22.77 -35.11 5.18
C ALA A 217 -23.13 -34.43 3.84
N ASP A 218 -23.74 -33.24 3.87
CA ASP A 218 -24.26 -32.52 2.71
C ASP A 218 -23.42 -31.28 2.36
N SER A 219 -22.11 -31.46 2.21
CA SER A 219 -21.16 -30.39 1.90
C SER A 219 -21.50 -29.58 0.64
N SER A 220 -22.09 -30.20 -0.38
CA SER A 220 -22.50 -29.52 -1.61
C SER A 220 -23.67 -28.54 -1.39
N LEU A 221 -24.63 -28.92 -0.55
CA LEU A 221 -25.75 -28.06 -0.15
C LEU A 221 -25.25 -26.92 0.73
N ALA A 222 -24.35 -27.21 1.67
CA ALA A 222 -23.71 -26.20 2.52
C ALA A 222 -23.06 -25.08 1.69
N VAL A 223 -22.24 -25.43 0.70
CA VAL A 223 -21.60 -24.45 -0.19
C VAL A 223 -22.62 -23.63 -0.98
N TYR A 224 -23.69 -24.27 -1.47
CA TYR A 224 -24.76 -23.56 -2.18
C TYR A 224 -25.47 -22.53 -1.28
N LEU A 225 -25.87 -22.94 -0.07
CA LEU A 225 -26.52 -22.04 0.88
C LEU A 225 -25.59 -20.90 1.32
N PHE A 226 -24.30 -21.20 1.50
CA PHE A 226 -23.30 -20.18 1.84
C PHE A 226 -23.15 -19.13 0.74
N ASP A 227 -23.12 -19.54 -0.53
CA ASP A 227 -23.08 -18.63 -1.68
C ASP A 227 -24.32 -17.73 -1.75
N GLU A 228 -25.52 -18.27 -1.50
CA GLU A 228 -26.76 -17.47 -1.42
C GLU A 228 -26.70 -16.43 -0.28
N LEU A 229 -26.13 -16.79 0.88
CA LEU A 229 -25.93 -15.87 1.99
C LEU A 229 -24.98 -14.73 1.61
N LEU A 230 -23.83 -15.04 0.98
CA LEU A 230 -22.90 -14.05 0.45
C LEU A 230 -23.58 -13.10 -0.55
N GLN A 231 -24.37 -13.66 -1.47
CA GLN A 231 -25.05 -12.87 -2.50
C GLN A 231 -26.04 -11.88 -1.89
N SER A 232 -26.83 -12.33 -0.91
CA SER A 232 -27.87 -11.54 -0.25
C SER A 232 -27.33 -10.44 0.68
N GLY A 233 -26.03 -10.45 1.00
CA GLY A 233 -25.41 -9.51 1.93
C GLY A 233 -25.91 -9.66 3.37
N LYS A 234 -26.40 -10.85 3.74
CA LYS A 234 -26.87 -11.18 5.09
C LYS A 234 -25.75 -11.68 6.01
N TYR A 235 -24.52 -11.33 5.67
CA TYR A 235 -23.30 -11.57 6.43
C TYR A 235 -22.81 -10.28 7.07
#